data_AF-A0A2V6UT65-F1
#
_entry.id   AF-A0A2V6UT65-F1
#
_cell.length_a   1.000
_cell.length_b   1.000
_cell.length_c   1.000
_cell.angle_alpha   90.00
_cell.angle_beta   90.00
_cell.angle_gamma   90.00
#
_symmetry.space_group_name_H-M   'P 1'
#
loop_
_entity.id
_entity.type
_entity.pdbx_description
1 polymer ?
#
loop_
_entity_poly.entity_id
_entity_poly.type
_entity_poly.pdbx_seq_one_letter_code
_entity_poly.pdbx_strand_id
1 'polypeptide(L)'
;AAVASAQDGFRVTHTADRSNPGQTRINGTVFNDNRLDAVDVYVTAEALDASGKTVARGIAFVSPSIASGRSASFSATVPTMPGATSYRARVSSFRFGAGLQSP
;
A
#
# COMPACT_ATOMS: atom_id res chain seq x y z
N ALA A 1 9.31 -3.94 -12.53
CA ALA A 1 10.01 -3.02 -11.62
C ALA A 1 9.11 -2.69 -10.44
N ALA A 2 9.60 -2.73 -9.20
CA ALA A 2 8.86 -2.24 -8.04
C ALA A 2 8.98 -0.72 -7.99
N VAL A 3 7.87 0.01 -7.83
CA VAL A 3 7.89 1.47 -7.65
C VAL A 3 7.78 1.79 -6.17
N ALA A 4 8.61 2.70 -5.66
CA ALA A 4 8.60 3.15 -4.28
C ALA A 4 7.93 4.53 -4.18
N SER A 5 6.97 4.69 -3.27
CA SER A 5 6.45 6.00 -2.87
C SER A 5 6.71 6.16 -1.37
N ALA A 6 7.56 7.11 -0.99
CA ALA A 6 7.74 7.52 0.40
C ALA A 6 6.64 8.53 0.75
N GLN A 7 5.68 8.13 1.58
CA GLN A 7 4.60 9.01 2.03
C GLN A 7 4.45 8.86 3.53
N ASP A 8 4.44 9.98 4.26
CA ASP A 8 4.33 9.98 5.73
C ASP A 8 5.32 9.01 6.40
N GLY A 9 6.55 8.95 5.89
CA GLY A 9 7.60 8.05 6.39
C GLY A 9 7.38 6.56 6.10
N PHE A 10 6.41 6.19 5.26
CA PHE A 10 6.28 4.83 4.75
C PHE A 10 6.81 4.72 3.33
N ARG A 11 7.61 3.69 3.09
CA ARG A 11 7.98 3.27 1.73
C ARG A 11 7.15 2.05 1.36
N VAL A 12 6.52 2.07 0.19
CA VAL A 12 5.72 0.95 -0.31
C VAL A 12 6.35 0.39 -1.57
N THR A 13 6.52 -0.93 -1.65
CA THR A 13 6.91 -1.63 -2.88
C THR A 13 5.79 -2.57 -3.30
N HIS A 14 5.55 -2.72 -4.61
CA HIS A 14 4.53 -3.65 -5.09
C HIS A 14 4.85 -4.25 -6.46
N THR A 15 4.15 -5.35 -6.75
CA THR A 15 4.00 -5.97 -8.06
C THR A 15 2.51 -6.12 -8.38
N ALA A 16 2.18 -6.17 -9.67
CA ALA A 16 0.81 -6.38 -10.13
C ALA A 16 0.71 -7.72 -10.85
N ASP A 17 -0.10 -8.62 -10.31
CA ASP A 17 -0.48 -9.87 -10.95
C ASP A 17 -1.80 -9.67 -11.71
N ARG A 18 -1.73 -9.78 -13.03
CA ARG A 18 -2.87 -9.60 -13.96
C ARG A 18 -3.38 -10.93 -14.51
N SER A 19 -3.07 -12.03 -13.83
CA SER A 19 -3.45 -13.39 -14.25
C SER A 19 -4.97 -13.59 -14.30
N ASN A 20 -5.73 -12.89 -13.45
CA ASN A 20 -7.18 -12.96 -13.43
C ASN A 20 -7.81 -11.83 -14.29
N PRO A 21 -8.62 -12.15 -15.32
CA PRO A 21 -9.16 -11.15 -16.23
C PRO A 21 -10.10 -10.13 -15.56
N GLY A 22 -10.78 -10.49 -14.47
CA GLY A 22 -11.68 -9.57 -13.76
C GLY A 22 -11.00 -8.69 -12.71
N GLN A 23 -9.82 -9.09 -12.23
CA GLN A 23 -9.20 -8.46 -11.07
C GLN A 23 -7.68 -8.52 -11.16
N THR A 24 -7.02 -7.40 -10.93
CA THR A 24 -5.57 -7.36 -10.75
C THR A 24 -5.23 -7.43 -9.27
N ARG A 25 -4.36 -8.37 -8.89
CA ARG A 25 -3.89 -8.50 -7.52
C ARG A 25 -2.58 -7.75 -7.33
N ILE A 26 -2.59 -6.77 -6.43
CA ILE A 26 -1.42 -5.98 -6.07
C ILE A 26 -0.82 -6.57 -4.81
N ASN A 27 0.35 -7.18 -4.94
CA ASN A 27 1.08 -7.75 -3.83
C ASN A 27 2.25 -6.84 -3.51
N GLY A 28 2.48 -6.56 -2.24
CA GLY A 28 3.52 -5.62 -1.86
C GLY A 28 3.93 -5.70 -0.42
N THR A 29 4.81 -4.78 -0.07
CA THR A 29 5.39 -4.63 1.27
C THR A 29 5.36 -3.16 1.63
N VAL A 30 4.84 -2.86 2.82
CA VAL A 30 4.93 -1.55 3.46
C VAL A 30 6.10 -1.59 4.43
N PHE A 31 7.02 -0.65 4.30
CA PHE A 31 8.12 -0.40 5.22
C PHE A 31 7.76 0.83 6.06
N ASN A 32 7.80 0.70 7.39
CA ASN A 32 7.65 1.83 8.29
C ASN A 32 9.03 2.44 8.58
N ASP A 33 9.38 3.47 7.81
CA ASP A 33 10.63 4.22 7.98
C ASP A 33 10.46 5.37 9.00
N ASN A 34 9.30 5.46 9.67
CA ASN A 34 9.10 6.37 10.81
C ASN A 34 9.83 5.87 12.06
N ARG A 35 9.98 6.78 13.04
CA ARG A 35 10.54 6.48 14.37
C ARG A 35 9.53 5.88 15.36
N LEU A 36 8.26 5.84 14.99
CA LEU A 36 7.15 5.36 15.82
C LEU A 36 6.49 4.15 15.18
N ASP A 37 5.90 3.32 16.01
CA ASP A 37 5.09 2.20 15.55
C ASP A 37 3.82 2.72 14.87
N ALA A 38 3.49 2.13 13.73
CA ALA A 38 2.24 2.39 13.03
C ALA A 38 1.23 1.32 13.40
N VAL A 39 0.00 1.68 13.70
CA VAL A 39 -1.10 0.76 14.02
C VAL A 39 -2.28 1.00 13.09
N ASP A 40 -3.13 -0.03 12.95
CA ASP A 40 -4.30 -0.02 12.07
C ASP A 40 -3.93 0.40 10.63
N VAL A 41 -2.92 -0.26 10.04
CA VAL A 41 -2.33 0.18 8.77
C VAL A 41 -3.12 -0.37 7.57
N TYR A 42 -3.56 0.54 6.70
CA TYR A 42 -4.25 0.24 5.46
C TYR A 42 -3.52 0.84 4.26
N VAL A 43 -3.59 0.15 3.13
CA VAL A 43 -3.12 0.65 1.83
C VAL A 43 -4.27 0.81 0.86
N THR A 44 -4.18 1.84 0.03
CA THR A 44 -4.97 1.97 -1.18
C THR A 44 -4.09 1.62 -2.38
N ALA A 45 -4.53 0.64 -3.15
CA ALA A 45 -3.98 0.30 -4.46
C ALA A 45 -4.85 0.94 -5.55
N GLU A 46 -4.22 1.58 -6.53
CA GLU A 46 -4.88 2.32 -7.58
C GLU A 46 -4.40 1.85 -8.95
N ALA A 47 -5.35 1.64 -9.87
CA ALA A 47 -5.09 1.48 -11.30
C ALA A 47 -5.12 2.85 -11.96
N LEU A 48 -4.11 3.17 -12.75
CA LEU A 48 -3.96 4.45 -13.43
C LEU A 48 -4.04 4.28 -14.94
N ASP A 49 -4.67 5.22 -15.63
CA ASP A 49 -4.61 5.32 -17.09
C ASP A 49 -3.28 5.93 -17.58
N ALA A 50 -3.12 6.05 -18.91
CA ALA A 50 -1.92 6.62 -19.54
C ALA A 50 -1.63 8.08 -19.14
N SER A 51 -2.63 8.83 -18.68
CA SER A 51 -2.47 10.21 -18.17
C SER A 51 -2.08 10.25 -16.69
N GLY A 52 -2.07 9.10 -16.01
CA GLY A 52 -1.83 8.99 -14.57
C GLY A 52 -3.08 9.18 -13.72
N LYS A 53 -4.28 9.24 -14.33
CA LYS A 53 -5.55 9.36 -13.61
C LYS A 53 -5.96 8.01 -13.04
N THR A 54 -6.40 8.01 -11.77
CA THR A 54 -6.97 6.82 -11.14
C THR A 54 -8.29 6.42 -11.78
N VAL A 55 -8.36 5.22 -12.34
CA VAL A 55 -9.55 4.64 -12.99
C VAL A 55 -10.21 3.53 -12.19
N ALA A 56 -9.47 2.91 -11.26
CA ALA A 56 -10.00 1.99 -10.25
C ALA A 56 -9.14 2.01 -8.99
N ARG A 57 -9.70 1.55 -7.88
CA ARG A 57 -8.99 1.41 -6.60
C ARG A 57 -9.47 0.20 -5.81
N GLY A 58 -8.60 -0.28 -4.95
CA GLY A 58 -8.89 -1.28 -3.91
C GLY A 58 -8.19 -0.89 -2.62
N ILE A 59 -8.79 -1.25 -1.49
CA ILE A 59 -8.21 -0.99 -0.16
C ILE A 59 -7.93 -2.34 0.49
N ALA A 60 -6.78 -2.46 1.14
CA ALA A 60 -6.41 -3.65 1.89
C ALA A 60 -5.88 -3.27 3.27
N PHE A 61 -6.25 -4.09 4.25
CA PHE A 61 -5.59 -4.11 5.54
C PHE A 61 -4.20 -4.70 5.37
N VAL A 62 -3.20 -4.10 6.02
CA VAL A 62 -1.81 -4.56 5.99
C VAL A 62 -1.46 -5.27 7.27
N SER A 63 -1.59 -4.59 8.40
CA SER A 63 -1.18 -5.11 9.70
C SER A 63 -1.83 -4.33 10.84
N PRO A 64 -2.14 -4.99 11.97
CA PRO A 64 -2.60 -4.28 13.18
C PRO A 64 -1.48 -3.38 13.73
N SER A 65 -0.22 -3.77 13.54
CA SER A 65 0.93 -2.91 13.84
C SER A 65 2.13 -3.18 12.92
N ILE A 66 2.90 -2.14 12.61
CA ILE A 66 4.20 -2.21 11.95
C ILE A 66 5.16 -1.39 12.79
N ALA A 67 6.05 -2.06 13.52
CA ALA A 67 7.02 -1.39 14.38
C ALA A 67 7.96 -0.48 13.59
N SER A 68 8.53 0.52 14.24
CA SER A 68 9.56 1.40 13.67
C SER A 68 10.69 0.60 13.01
N GLY A 69 11.01 0.91 11.76
CA GLY A 69 12.05 0.23 10.97
C GLY A 69 11.70 -1.20 10.52
N ARG A 70 10.44 -1.63 10.69
CA ARG A 70 9.94 -2.94 10.25
C ARG A 70 9.03 -2.82 9.04
N SER A 71 8.62 -3.98 8.52
CA SER A 71 7.79 -4.06 7.34
C SER A 71 6.72 -5.13 7.46
N ALA A 72 5.61 -4.96 6.75
CA ALA A 72 4.55 -5.95 6.62
C ALA A 72 4.10 -6.07 5.16
N SER A 73 3.74 -7.29 4.75
CA SER A 73 3.21 -7.56 3.41
C SER A 73 1.71 -7.28 3.33
N PHE A 74 1.24 -7.01 2.11
CA PHE A 74 -0.19 -6.87 1.83
C PHE A 74 -0.55 -7.51 0.49
N SER A 75 -1.84 -7.83 0.34
CA SER A 75 -2.44 -8.18 -0.94
C SER A 75 -3.74 -7.42 -1.11
N ALA A 76 -3.78 -6.56 -2.13
CA ALA A 76 -4.95 -5.76 -2.47
C ALA A 76 -5.50 -6.18 -3.82
N THR A 77 -6.83 -6.15 -3.96
CA THR A 77 -7.49 -6.46 -5.23
C THR A 77 -8.01 -5.19 -5.84
N VAL A 78 -7.65 -4.94 -7.10
CA VAL A 78 -8.15 -3.81 -7.88
C VAL A 78 -8.94 -4.35 -9.07
N PRO A 79 -10.17 -3.86 -9.32
CA PRO A 79 -10.91 -4.23 -10.53
C PRO A 79 -10.10 -3.97 -11.78
N THR A 80 -10.10 -4.91 -12.73
CA THR A 80 -9.48 -4.68 -14.03
C THR A 80 -10.31 -3.67 -14.81
N MET A 81 -9.72 -2.53 -15.16
CA MET A 81 -10.38 -1.47 -15.93
C MET A 81 -9.76 -1.36 -17.32
N PRO A 82 -10.58 -1.24 -18.39
CA PRO A 82 -10.08 -0.84 -19.70
C PRO A 82 -9.30 0.47 -19.61
N GLY A 83 -8.13 0.51 -20.23
CA GLY A 83 -7.26 1.70 -20.22
C GLY A 83 -6.33 1.84 -19.02
N ALA A 84 -6.38 0.95 -18.02
CA ALA A 84 -5.39 0.92 -16.95
C ALA A 84 -4.02 0.46 -17.49
N THR A 85 -3.03 1.34 -17.43
CA THR A 85 -1.67 1.08 -17.94
C THR A 85 -0.69 0.76 -16.82
N SER A 86 -0.89 1.36 -15.63
CA SER A 86 0.01 1.23 -14.48
C SER A 86 -0.76 1.12 -13.17
N TYR A 87 -0.05 0.75 -12.10
CA TYR A 87 -0.61 0.57 -10.77
C TYR A 87 0.28 1.23 -9.73
N ARG A 88 -0.31 1.83 -8.69
CA ARG A 88 0.41 2.32 -7.52
C ARG A 88 -0.24 1.84 -6.23
N ALA A 89 0.56 1.68 -5.17
CA ALA A 89 0.09 1.37 -3.83
C ALA A 89 0.64 2.39 -2.83
N ARG A 90 -0.22 2.83 -1.91
CA ARG A 90 0.04 3.93 -0.98
C ARG A 90 -0.58 3.61 0.37
N VAL A 91 0.12 3.86 1.47
CA VAL A 91 -0.51 3.85 2.79
C VAL A 91 -1.56 4.96 2.81
N SER A 92 -2.80 4.61 3.15
CA SER A 92 -3.95 5.53 3.08
C SER A 92 -4.58 5.82 4.42
N SER A 93 -4.39 4.94 5.40
CA SER A 93 -4.82 5.15 6.78
C SER A 93 -3.90 4.40 7.73
N PHE A 94 -3.55 5.06 8.82
CA PHE A 94 -2.79 4.50 9.93
C PHE A 94 -2.92 5.45 11.12
N ARG A 95 -2.51 4.97 12.29
CA ARG A 95 -2.29 5.81 13.47
C ARG A 95 -0.90 5.53 14.00
N PHE A 96 -0.24 6.52 14.60
CA PHE A 96 0.95 6.20 15.39
C PHE A 96 0.50 5.61 16.72
N GLY A 97 1.09 4.47 17.08
CA GLY A 97 0.99 3.97 18.44
C GLY A 97 1.58 5.02 19.38
N ALA A 98 0.90 5.28 20.49
CA ALA A 98 1.55 5.96 21.59
C ALA A 98 2.76 5.09 21.96
N GLY A 99 3.96 5.56 21.64
CA GLY A 99 5.17 4.94 22.16
C GLY A 99 4.95 4.77 23.65
N LEU A 100 5.31 3.61 24.20
CA LEU A 100 5.35 3.41 25.64
C LEU A 100 6.31 4.49 26.19
N GLN A 101 5.80 5.67 26.53
CA GLN A 101 6.49 6.58 27.43
C GLN A 101 6.41 5.85 28.76
N SER A 102 7.44 5.06 29.03
CA SER A 102 7.71 4.59 30.38
C SER A 102 7.75 5.83 31.29
N PRO A 103 7.01 5.87 32.41
CA PRO A 103 7.08 6.95 33.37
C PRO A 103 8.48 7.11 33.97
#